data_AF-A0A3D9GZH8-F1
#
_entry.id   AF-A0A3D9GZH8-F1
#
_cell.length_a   1.000
_cell.length_b   1.000
_cell.length_c   1.000
_cell.angle_alpha   90.00
_cell.angle_beta   90.00
_cell.angle_gamma   90.00
#
_symmetry.space_group_name_H-M   'P 1'
#
loop_
_entity.id
_entity.type
_entity.pdbx_description
1 polymer ?
#
loop_
_entity_poly.entity_id
_entity_poly.type
_entity_poly.pdbx_seq_one_letter_code
_entity_poly.pdbx_strand_id
1 'polypeptide(L)'
;MKKENNIKSSGFKTPDNYFESIDDQILERLNDKEIISASETTGFMVPKDYFDSVETTILEKLESQPETPVIALKSRRTLYYVAGIAASFVLLLSLFFNNEDKININAIDTASIENYLFQEDYTNDDLATLFITDNISEADFIDITISDDTLNEYLENADTEDFILD
;
A
#
# COMPACT_ATOMS: atom_id res chain seq x y z
N MET A 1 -15.82 18.67 -3.27
CA MET A 1 -17.11 19.12 -3.83
C MET A 1 -17.20 18.63 -5.27
N LYS A 2 -18.11 17.69 -5.56
CA LYS A 2 -18.33 17.13 -6.90
C LYS A 2 -19.07 18.18 -7.74
N LYS A 3 -18.52 18.58 -8.89
CA LYS A 3 -19.21 19.45 -9.86
C LYS A 3 -20.26 18.62 -10.58
N GLU A 4 -21.54 18.96 -10.41
CA GLU A 4 -22.62 18.29 -11.14
C GLU A 4 -22.78 18.87 -12.56
N ASN A 5 -22.66 17.96 -13.52
CA ASN A 5 -23.38 17.81 -14.79
C ASN A 5 -23.68 19.05 -15.67
N ASN A 6 -22.99 19.08 -16.81
CA ASN A 6 -23.17 19.96 -17.97
C ASN A 6 -24.56 19.79 -18.66
N ILE A 7 -25.65 20.23 -18.04
CA ILE A 7 -26.95 20.34 -18.73
C ILE A 7 -27.18 21.81 -19.07
N LYS A 8 -26.79 22.22 -20.28
CA LYS A 8 -26.88 23.63 -20.72
C LYS A 8 -28.32 24.07 -21.07
N SER A 9 -29.23 23.12 -21.24
CA SER A 9 -30.64 23.35 -21.59
C SER A 9 -31.44 22.09 -21.23
N SER A 10 -32.65 22.25 -20.70
CA SER A 10 -33.51 21.13 -20.23
C SER A 10 -33.96 20.18 -21.35
N GLY A 11 -33.70 20.50 -22.63
CA GLY A 11 -34.14 19.71 -23.79
C GLY A 11 -35.62 19.89 -24.14
N PHE A 12 -36.40 20.52 -23.27
CA PHE A 12 -37.81 20.83 -23.51
C PHE A 12 -37.94 22.24 -24.07
N LYS A 13 -38.62 22.37 -25.21
CA LYS A 13 -39.00 23.65 -25.81
C LYS A 13 -40.52 23.70 -25.89
N THR A 14 -41.10 24.82 -25.47
CA THR A 14 -42.52 25.09 -25.69
C THR A 14 -42.74 25.62 -27.11
N PRO A 15 -43.95 25.46 -27.67
CA PRO A 15 -44.32 26.13 -28.91
C PRO A 15 -44.19 27.66 -28.80
N ASP A 16 -44.03 28.31 -29.95
CA ASP A 16 -43.99 29.76 -30.03
C ASP A 16 -45.31 30.36 -29.50
N ASN A 17 -45.20 31.45 -28.72
CA ASN A 17 -46.33 32.16 -28.09
C ASN A 17 -47.23 31.32 -27.18
N TYR A 18 -46.74 30.17 -26.68
CA TYR A 18 -47.50 29.32 -25.74
C TYR A 18 -47.96 30.09 -24.51
N PHE A 19 -47.04 30.74 -23.80
CA PHE A 19 -47.37 31.47 -22.56
C PHE A 19 -48.15 32.77 -22.78
N GLU A 20 -48.10 33.34 -23.99
CA GLU A 20 -48.83 34.57 -24.32
C GLU A 20 -50.30 34.29 -24.64
N SER A 21 -50.61 33.09 -25.15
CA SER A 21 -51.95 32.74 -25.63
C SER A 21 -52.67 31.69 -24.79
N ILE A 22 -52.00 31.08 -23.81
CA ILE A 22 -52.58 30.01 -22.98
C ILE A 22 -53.77 30.50 -22.15
N ASP A 23 -53.68 31.71 -21.59
CA ASP A 23 -54.73 32.25 -20.72
C ASP A 23 -56.02 32.47 -21.52
N ASP A 24 -55.91 33.08 -22.70
CA ASP A 24 -57.03 33.30 -23.61
C ASP A 24 -57.63 31.98 -24.10
N GLN A 25 -56.78 31.01 -24.47
CA GLN A 25 -57.23 29.69 -24.90
C GLN A 25 -57.97 28.92 -23.80
N ILE A 26 -57.51 29.02 -22.54
CA ILE A 26 -58.19 28.39 -21.39
C ILE A 26 -59.54 29.07 -21.16
N LEU A 27 -59.59 30.40 -21.16
CA LEU A 27 -60.83 31.16 -20.96
C LEU A 27 -61.84 30.91 -22.07
N GLU A 28 -61.40 30.82 -23.32
CA GLU A 28 -62.24 30.47 -24.46
C GLU A 28 -62.88 29.09 -24.28
N ARG A 29 -62.09 28.08 -23.90
CA ARG A 29 -62.59 26.72 -23.63
C ARG A 29 -63.52 26.63 -22.43
N LEU A 30 -63.32 27.45 -21.40
CA LEU A 30 -64.20 27.52 -20.23
C LEU A 30 -65.52 28.26 -20.52
N ASN A 31 -65.55 29.13 -21.52
CA ASN A 31 -66.78 29.80 -21.95
C ASN A 31 -67.57 28.98 -22.98
N ASP A 32 -66.94 27.96 -23.56
CA ASP A 32 -67.61 27.00 -24.44
C ASP A 32 -68.50 26.04 -23.64
N LYS A 33 -69.80 26.38 -23.62
CA LYS A 33 -70.83 25.60 -22.91
C LYS A 33 -70.97 24.18 -23.46
N GLU A 34 -70.64 23.93 -24.72
CA GLU A 34 -70.76 22.60 -25.33
C GLU A 34 -69.71 21.64 -24.76
N ILE A 35 -68.49 22.13 -24.55
CA ILE A 35 -67.38 21.39 -23.92
C ILE A 35 -67.67 21.08 -22.45
N ILE A 36 -68.20 22.05 -21.70
CA ILE A 36 -68.51 21.87 -20.28
C ILE A 36 -69.73 20.96 -20.08
N SER A 37 -70.74 21.05 -20.95
CA SER A 37 -71.97 20.26 -20.83
C SER A 37 -71.81 18.83 -21.36
N ALA A 38 -70.83 18.56 -22.22
CA ALA A 38 -70.53 17.22 -22.74
C ALA A 38 -69.95 16.26 -21.68
N SER A 39 -69.52 16.79 -20.52
CA SER A 39 -68.93 16.00 -19.43
C SER A 39 -69.87 15.96 -18.23
N GLU A 40 -70.93 15.15 -18.28
CA GLU A 40 -71.85 14.93 -17.14
C GLU A 40 -71.14 14.30 -15.92
N THR A 41 -70.01 13.65 -16.16
CA THR A 41 -69.15 13.07 -15.12
C THR A 41 -67.86 13.87 -15.01
N THR A 42 -67.37 14.11 -13.80
CA THR A 42 -66.00 14.61 -13.61
C THR A 42 -65.04 13.58 -14.21
N GLY A 43 -64.27 13.94 -15.25
CA GLY A 43 -63.34 13.03 -15.94
C GLY A 43 -62.28 12.36 -15.03
N PHE A 44 -62.22 12.79 -13.77
CA PHE A 44 -61.48 12.15 -12.69
C PHE A 44 -62.48 11.47 -11.75
N MET A 45 -62.76 10.19 -12.01
CA MET A 45 -63.41 9.31 -11.03
C MET A 45 -62.36 8.40 -10.41
N VAL A 46 -62.41 8.27 -9.09
CA VAL A 46 -61.63 7.25 -8.40
C VAL A 46 -62.13 5.86 -8.83
N PRO A 47 -61.24 4.86 -8.92
CA PRO A 47 -61.65 3.48 -9.15
C PRO A 47 -62.69 3.04 -8.12
N LYS A 48 -63.60 2.18 -8.56
CA LYS A 48 -64.58 1.56 -7.67
C LYS A 48 -63.86 0.90 -6.49
N ASP A 49 -64.34 1.15 -5.27
CA ASP A 49 -63.83 0.58 -4.01
C ASP A 49 -62.36 0.95 -3.70
N TYR A 50 -61.83 2.04 -4.29
CA TYR A 50 -60.45 2.51 -4.02
C TYR A 50 -60.22 2.76 -2.52
N PHE A 51 -61.10 3.51 -1.87
CA PHE A 51 -60.95 3.86 -0.45
C PHE A 51 -61.19 2.67 0.47
N ASP A 52 -61.92 1.65 0.02
CA ASP A 52 -62.16 0.43 0.78
C ASP A 52 -60.99 -0.57 0.66
N SER A 53 -60.26 -0.57 -0.46
CA SER A 53 -59.18 -1.52 -0.75
C SER A 53 -57.77 -0.99 -0.46
N VAL A 54 -57.58 0.34 -0.45
CA VAL A 54 -56.25 0.96 -0.33
C VAL A 54 -55.59 0.68 1.01
N GLU A 55 -56.35 0.71 2.12
CA GLU A 55 -55.82 0.42 3.45
C GLU A 55 -55.29 -1.01 3.54
N THR A 56 -56.12 -1.98 3.14
CA THR A 56 -55.76 -3.41 3.11
C THR A 56 -54.54 -3.67 2.23
N THR A 57 -54.49 -3.04 1.04
CA THR A 57 -53.38 -3.19 0.09
C THR A 57 -52.07 -2.66 0.67
N ILE A 58 -52.12 -1.55 1.40
CA ILE A 58 -50.93 -0.97 2.05
C ILE A 58 -50.45 -1.90 3.16
N LEU A 59 -51.34 -2.36 4.04
CA LEU A 59 -50.99 -3.25 5.16
C LEU A 59 -50.40 -4.58 4.68
N GLU A 60 -51.02 -5.23 3.68
CA GLU A 60 -50.53 -6.47 3.09
C GLU A 60 -49.11 -6.29 2.49
N LYS A 61 -48.83 -5.12 1.92
CA LYS A 61 -47.52 -4.80 1.34
C LYS A 61 -46.45 -4.50 2.40
N LEU A 62 -46.84 -4.05 3.59
CA LEU A 62 -45.94 -3.93 4.73
C LEU A 62 -45.63 -5.30 5.36
N GLU A 63 -46.63 -6.18 5.49
CA GLU A 63 -46.47 -7.50 6.10
C GLU A 63 -45.74 -8.51 5.20
N SER A 64 -45.85 -8.38 3.88
CA SER A 64 -45.24 -9.29 2.90
C SER A 64 -43.78 -8.99 2.54
N GLN A 65 -43.18 -7.94 3.10
CA GLN A 65 -41.75 -7.70 2.91
C GLN A 65 -40.97 -8.71 3.76
N PRO A 66 -40.20 -9.65 3.17
CA PRO A 66 -39.28 -10.45 3.96
C PRO A 66 -38.31 -9.48 4.64
N GLU A 67 -38.16 -9.58 5.96
CA GLU A 67 -37.26 -8.71 6.72
C GLU A 67 -35.85 -8.82 6.12
N THR A 68 -35.49 -7.86 5.26
CA THR A 68 -34.14 -7.79 4.74
C THR A 68 -33.24 -7.54 5.95
N PRO A 69 -32.28 -8.44 6.27
CA PRO A 69 -31.48 -8.26 7.46
C PRO A 69 -30.69 -6.96 7.28
N VAL A 70 -31.02 -5.97 8.09
CA VAL A 70 -30.32 -4.69 8.07
C VAL A 70 -28.98 -4.90 8.76
N ILE A 71 -27.95 -5.21 7.97
CA ILE A 71 -26.60 -5.45 8.49
C ILE A 71 -25.94 -4.10 8.72
N ALA A 72 -25.60 -3.79 9.98
CA ALA A 72 -24.88 -2.58 10.32
C ALA A 72 -23.46 -2.60 9.73
N LEU A 73 -23.10 -1.56 8.96
CA LEU A 73 -21.76 -1.41 8.38
C LEU A 73 -20.76 -0.94 9.45
N LYS A 74 -20.12 -1.88 10.14
CA LYS A 74 -19.09 -1.55 11.15
C LYS A 74 -17.83 -0.99 10.50
N SER A 75 -17.29 0.07 11.11
CA SER A 75 -16.07 0.74 10.65
C SER A 75 -14.84 -0.18 10.77
N ARG A 76 -14.12 -0.36 9.67
CA ARG A 76 -12.92 -1.22 9.57
C ARG A 76 -11.63 -0.57 10.10
N ARG A 77 -11.73 0.55 10.83
CA ARG A 77 -10.55 1.30 11.32
C ARG A 77 -9.65 0.44 12.21
N THR A 78 -10.21 -0.42 13.05
CA THR A 78 -9.44 -1.31 13.94
C THR A 78 -8.66 -2.39 13.18
N LEU A 79 -9.12 -2.81 12.00
CA LEU A 79 -8.41 -3.79 11.18
C LEU A 79 -7.08 -3.25 10.64
N TYR A 80 -6.99 -1.96 10.35
CA TYR A 80 -5.72 -1.35 9.91
C TYR A 80 -4.67 -1.33 11.03
N TYR A 81 -5.08 -1.09 12.28
CA TYR A 81 -4.16 -1.16 13.43
C TYR A 81 -3.69 -2.60 13.69
N VAL A 82 -4.61 -3.57 13.64
CA VAL A 82 -4.27 -5.00 13.81
C VAL A 82 -3.36 -5.49 12.66
N ALA A 83 -3.60 -5.03 11.44
CA ALA A 83 -2.75 -5.36 10.29
C ALA A 83 -1.32 -4.83 10.47
N GLY A 84 -1.14 -3.61 11.00
CA GLY A 84 0.19 -3.06 11.31
C GLY A 84 0.92 -3.90 12.35
N ILE A 85 0.25 -4.28 13.44
CA ILE A 85 0.82 -5.14 14.48
C ILE A 85 1.22 -6.51 13.91
N ALA A 86 0.33 -7.13 13.12
CA ALA A 86 0.60 -8.41 12.49
C ALA A 86 1.78 -8.34 11.51
N ALA A 87 1.89 -7.27 10.71
CA ALA A 87 3.02 -7.06 9.81
C ALA A 87 4.36 -6.94 10.56
N SER A 88 4.37 -6.24 11.69
CA SER A 88 5.56 -6.17 12.55
C SER A 88 5.97 -7.53 13.10
N PHE A 89 4.99 -8.36 13.50
CA PHE A 89 5.26 -9.74 13.92
C PHE A 89 5.78 -10.62 12.79
N VAL A 90 5.24 -10.48 11.57
CA VAL A 90 5.71 -11.22 10.39
C VAL A 90 7.14 -10.83 10.04
N LEU A 91 7.48 -9.54 10.07
CA LEU A 91 8.86 -9.08 9.87
C LEU A 91 9.80 -9.63 10.94
N LEU A 92 9.40 -9.56 12.21
CA LEU A 92 10.18 -10.10 13.32
C LEU A 92 10.40 -11.61 13.14
N LEU A 93 9.34 -12.36 12.85
CA LEU A 93 9.42 -13.81 12.58
C LEU A 93 10.36 -14.09 11.40
N SER A 94 10.22 -13.35 10.31
CA SER A 94 11.05 -13.53 9.12
C SER A 94 12.55 -13.36 9.42
N LEU A 95 12.93 -12.42 10.30
CA LEU A 95 14.33 -12.24 10.68
C LEU A 95 14.85 -13.37 11.59
N PHE A 96 14.02 -13.91 12.48
CA PHE A 96 14.45 -14.97 13.40
C PHE A 96 14.52 -16.35 12.74
N PHE A 97 13.66 -16.64 11.77
CA PHE A 97 13.56 -17.96 11.14
C PHE A 97 14.37 -18.09 9.83
N ASN A 98 14.86 -16.99 9.25
CA ASN A 98 15.58 -16.98 7.97
C ASN A 98 17.11 -16.97 8.11
N ASN A 99 17.67 -17.49 9.21
CA ASN A 99 19.11 -17.52 9.42
C ASN A 99 19.67 -18.92 9.20
N GLU A 100 19.90 -19.27 7.93
CA GLU A 100 20.88 -20.29 7.55
C GLU A 100 22.13 -19.63 6.92
N ASP A 101 22.61 -18.55 7.54
CA ASP A 101 23.89 -17.96 7.13
C ASP A 101 25.02 -18.76 7.78
N LYS A 102 25.51 -19.77 7.06
CA LYS A 102 26.79 -20.41 7.38
C LYS A 102 27.89 -19.39 7.13
N ILE A 103 28.35 -18.70 8.19
CA ILE A 103 29.52 -17.83 8.15
C ILE A 103 30.67 -18.64 7.55
N ASN A 104 31.18 -18.21 6.39
CA ASN A 104 32.25 -18.89 5.66
C ASN A 104 33.42 -17.91 5.51
N ILE A 105 34.64 -18.38 5.80
CA ILE A 105 35.88 -17.62 5.63
C ILE A 105 36.04 -17.12 4.17
N ASN A 106 35.50 -17.86 3.20
CA ASN A 106 35.52 -17.49 1.78
C ASN A 106 34.61 -16.31 1.44
N ALA A 107 33.73 -15.89 2.36
CA ALA A 107 32.86 -14.73 2.20
C ALA A 107 33.50 -13.42 2.69
N ILE A 108 34.69 -13.50 3.30
CA ILE A 108 35.45 -12.34 3.76
C ILE A 108 36.34 -11.87 2.61
N ASP A 109 36.29 -10.58 2.29
CA ASP A 109 37.21 -10.00 1.30
C ASP A 109 38.60 -9.75 1.90
N THR A 110 39.62 -9.78 1.05
CA THR A 110 41.02 -9.55 1.46
C THR A 110 41.19 -8.18 2.12
N ALA A 111 40.48 -7.16 1.63
CA ALA A 111 40.56 -5.81 2.17
C ALA A 111 40.08 -5.71 3.63
N SER A 112 39.06 -6.47 4.01
CA SER A 112 38.60 -6.54 5.41
C SER A 112 39.61 -7.25 6.30
N ILE A 113 40.26 -8.30 5.79
CA ILE A 113 41.32 -9.01 6.53
C ILE A 113 42.52 -8.08 6.73
N GLU A 114 42.95 -7.35 5.70
CA GLU A 114 44.04 -6.38 5.79
C GLU A 114 43.73 -5.26 6.80
N ASN A 115 42.52 -4.69 6.75
CA ASN A 115 42.12 -3.66 7.73
C ASN A 115 42.09 -4.20 9.16
N TYR A 116 41.65 -5.44 9.35
CA TYR A 116 41.66 -6.09 10.67
C TYR A 116 43.09 -6.30 11.17
N LEU A 117 43.97 -6.83 10.31
CA LEU A 117 45.37 -7.06 10.66
C LEU A 117 46.15 -5.76 10.93
N PHE A 118 45.76 -4.66 10.29
CA PHE A 118 46.40 -3.35 10.49
C PHE A 118 45.92 -2.62 11.75
N GLN A 119 44.70 -2.92 12.21
CA GLN A 119 44.13 -2.27 13.40
C GLN A 119 44.60 -2.89 14.71
N GLU A 120 44.99 -4.16 14.66
CA GLU A 120 45.57 -4.86 15.82
C GLU A 120 47.09 -4.68 15.87
N ASP A 121 47.60 -4.39 17.06
CA ASP A 121 49.04 -4.29 17.32
C ASP A 121 49.59 -5.70 17.62
N TYR A 122 50.11 -6.38 16.60
CA TYR A 122 50.76 -7.69 16.78
C TYR A 122 52.21 -7.54 17.24
N THR A 123 52.59 -8.27 18.29
CA THR A 123 54.00 -8.37 18.68
C THR A 123 54.71 -9.47 17.88
N ASN A 124 56.04 -9.39 17.80
CA ASN A 124 56.85 -10.43 17.15
C ASN A 124 56.66 -11.81 17.81
N ASP A 125 56.43 -11.84 19.13
CA ASP A 125 56.15 -13.07 19.87
C ASP A 125 54.80 -13.68 19.48
N ASP A 126 53.77 -12.84 19.27
CA ASP A 126 52.45 -13.31 18.81
C ASP A 126 52.56 -13.96 17.43
N LEU A 127 53.30 -13.33 16.51
CA LEU A 127 53.55 -13.87 15.18
C LEU A 127 54.41 -15.14 15.23
N ALA A 128 55.42 -15.20 16.11
CA ALA A 128 56.29 -16.36 16.27
C ALA A 128 55.51 -17.63 16.64
N THR A 129 54.40 -17.51 17.40
CA THR A 129 53.54 -18.66 17.70
C THR A 129 52.91 -19.31 16.46
N LEU A 130 52.68 -18.53 15.40
CA LEU A 130 52.18 -19.04 14.12
C LEU A 130 53.25 -19.88 13.41
N PHE A 131 54.54 -19.55 13.59
CA PHE A 131 55.65 -20.28 13.00
C PHE A 131 56.06 -21.55 13.75
N ILE A 132 55.73 -21.63 15.05
CA ILE A 132 56.05 -22.79 15.92
C ILE A 132 55.18 -24.01 15.61
N THR A 133 54.07 -23.84 14.90
CA THR A 133 53.25 -24.97 14.48
C THR A 133 53.96 -25.68 13.32
N ASP A 134 54.31 -26.97 13.46
CA ASP A 134 55.16 -27.82 12.58
C ASP A 134 54.77 -27.93 11.07
N ASN A 135 53.96 -27.03 10.53
CA ASN A 135 53.42 -27.05 9.16
C ASN A 135 54.10 -26.07 8.20
N ILE A 136 55.21 -25.44 8.57
CA ILE A 136 55.92 -24.52 7.69
C ILE A 136 57.05 -25.25 6.97
N SER A 137 56.96 -25.31 5.65
CA SER A 137 57.96 -25.90 4.77
C SER A 137 58.76 -24.80 4.06
N GLU A 138 60.03 -25.08 3.76
CA GLU A 138 60.85 -24.21 2.89
C GLU A 138 60.17 -23.95 1.53
N ALA A 139 59.35 -24.91 1.07
CA ALA A 139 58.59 -24.79 -0.18
C ALA A 139 57.52 -23.68 -0.14
N ASP A 140 57.06 -23.28 1.04
CA ASP A 140 55.99 -22.27 1.19
C ASP A 140 56.49 -20.84 0.93
N PHE A 141 57.81 -20.63 0.94
CA PHE A 141 58.43 -19.33 0.72
C PHE A 141 59.01 -19.15 -0.69
N ILE A 142 59.01 -20.19 -1.53
CA ILE A 142 59.62 -20.15 -2.87
C ILE A 142 58.95 -19.12 -3.78
N ASP A 143 57.63 -18.93 -3.64
CA ASP A 143 56.86 -17.98 -4.46
C ASP A 143 56.75 -16.58 -3.82
N ILE A 144 57.33 -16.36 -2.63
CA ILE A 144 57.33 -15.05 -1.97
C ILE A 144 58.49 -14.23 -2.53
N THR A 145 58.17 -13.35 -3.48
CA THR A 145 59.12 -12.36 -3.99
C THR A 145 59.02 -11.07 -3.17
N ILE A 146 60.02 -10.81 -2.33
CA ILE A 146 60.16 -9.54 -1.59
C ILE A 146 60.89 -8.55 -2.51
N SER A 147 60.39 -7.32 -2.64
CA SER A 147 61.03 -6.29 -3.45
C SER A 147 62.30 -5.77 -2.76
N ASP A 148 63.34 -5.46 -3.55
CA ASP A 148 64.57 -4.83 -3.03
C ASP A 148 64.27 -3.51 -2.29
N ASP A 149 63.30 -2.74 -2.78
CA ASP A 149 62.88 -1.49 -2.13
C ASP A 149 62.32 -1.74 -0.72
N THR A 150 61.45 -2.74 -0.58
CA THR A 150 60.86 -3.12 0.72
C THR A 150 61.89 -3.70 1.68
N LEU A 151 62.85 -4.47 1.14
CA LEU A 151 63.93 -5.03 1.94
C LEU A 151 64.85 -3.93 2.47
N ASN A 152 65.23 -2.97 1.63
CA ASN A 152 66.09 -1.87 2.03
C ASN A 152 65.40 -0.96 3.06
N GLU A 153 64.11 -0.66 2.89
CA GLU A 153 63.34 0.13 3.86
C GLU A 153 63.27 -0.57 5.23
N TYR A 154 63.09 -1.89 5.27
CA TYR A 154 63.16 -2.65 6.50
C TYR A 154 64.55 -2.56 7.16
N LEU A 155 65.61 -2.76 6.38
CA LEU A 155 66.99 -2.72 6.89
C LEU A 155 67.42 -1.33 7.38
N GLU A 156 66.88 -0.24 6.80
CA GLU A 156 67.14 1.12 7.26
C GLU A 156 66.42 1.47 8.56
N ASN A 157 65.23 0.89 8.81
CA ASN A 157 64.43 1.14 10.01
C ASN A 157 64.70 0.13 11.14
N ALA A 158 65.43 -0.95 10.86
CA ALA A 158 65.78 -1.95 11.87
C ALA A 158 66.90 -1.42 12.78
N ASP A 159 66.68 -1.49 14.10
CA ASP A 159 67.67 -1.04 15.07
C ASP A 159 68.87 -1.99 15.06
N THR A 160 70.08 -1.45 14.91
CA THR A 160 71.31 -2.26 14.78
C THR A 160 71.62 -3.10 16.03
N GLU A 161 71.01 -2.76 17.18
CA GLU A 161 71.11 -3.49 18.44
C GLU A 161 70.36 -4.84 18.37
N ASP A 162 69.27 -4.94 17.60
CA ASP A 162 68.46 -6.17 17.44
C ASP A 162 69.21 -7.29 16.69
N PHE A 163 70.27 -6.94 15.96
CA PHE A 163 71.11 -7.92 15.24
C PHE A 163 72.30 -8.43 16.05
N ILE A 164 72.53 -7.88 17.25
CA ILE A 164 73.54 -8.41 18.16
C ILE A 164 72.90 -9.55 18.95
N LEU A 165 73.04 -10.76 18.43
CA LEU A 165 72.69 -11.99 19.13
C LEU A 165 73.63 -12.16 20.33
N ASP A 166 73.07 -12.35 21.53
CA ASP A 166 73.79 -12.88 22.69
C ASP A 166 73.80 -14.43 22.65
#